data_AF-A0A645EGC5-F1
#
_entry.id   AF-A0A645EGC5-F1
#
_cell.length_a   1.000
_cell.length_b   1.000
_cell.length_c   1.000
_cell.angle_alpha   90.00
_cell.angle_beta   90.00
_cell.angle_gamma   90.00
#
_symmetry.space_group_name_H-M   'P 1'
#
loop_
_entity.id
_entity.type
_entity.pdbx_description
1 polymer ?
#
loop_
_entity_poly.entity_id
_entity_poly.type
_entity_poly.pdbx_seq_one_letter_code
_entity_poly.pdbx_strand_id
1 'polypeptide(L)'
;MGSIDVFKVNNSYELKFFLNYVKNPIIQSFIEGTEYTIDVLLDLDANIISLVPRVRIEVRSGEVSKSRVEKNIKIIKKTEELIEKLKKYGDIKGPLTIQCIVNDSGIYFIEINCRFGGGVPLSFESGIDYGNYIKKMYDGESIERIYNFKELTMIRYDFAVYEE
;
A
#
# COMPACT_ATOMS: atom_id res chain seq x y z
N MET A 1 11.98 7.05 1.67
CA MET A 1 10.52 6.98 1.45
C MET A 1 10.04 8.33 0.94
N GLY A 2 9.03 8.37 0.07
CA GLY A 2 8.45 9.63 -0.43
C GLY A 2 8.84 9.99 -1.87
N SER A 3 9.04 8.98 -2.73
CA SER A 3 9.35 9.20 -4.16
C SER A 3 10.55 10.10 -4.43
N ILE A 4 11.54 10.08 -3.53
CA ILE A 4 12.81 10.80 -3.72
C ILE A 4 13.53 10.18 -4.91
N ASP A 5 14.01 11.04 -5.81
CA ASP A 5 14.76 10.65 -7.01
C ASP A 5 14.00 9.69 -7.96
N VAL A 6 12.67 9.78 -7.98
CA VAL A 6 11.83 9.07 -8.96
C VAL A 6 11.45 10.01 -10.10
N PHE A 7 11.83 9.65 -11.32
CA PHE A 7 11.64 10.49 -12.50
C PHE A 7 10.95 9.72 -13.63
N LYS A 8 9.97 10.37 -14.28
CA LYS A 8 9.46 9.91 -15.58
C LYS A 8 10.45 10.37 -16.65
N VAL A 9 10.96 9.41 -17.41
CA VAL A 9 11.91 9.63 -18.50
C VAL A 9 11.16 9.61 -19.83
N ASN A 10 11.22 10.71 -20.58
CA ASN A 10 10.46 10.88 -21.84
C ASN A 10 11.33 10.69 -23.09
N ASN A 11 12.65 10.66 -22.94
CA ASN A 11 13.59 10.52 -24.04
C ASN A 11 14.95 9.96 -23.59
N SER A 12 15.79 9.61 -24.56
CA SER A 12 17.11 9.01 -24.30
C SER A 12 18.12 9.97 -23.65
N TYR A 13 17.92 11.29 -23.79
CA TYR A 13 18.76 12.28 -23.13
C TYR A 13 18.48 12.32 -21.63
N GLU A 14 17.20 12.42 -21.25
CA GLU A 14 16.77 12.32 -19.85
C GLU A 14 17.23 11.01 -19.21
N LEU A 15 17.12 9.89 -19.93
CA LEU A 15 17.58 8.58 -19.41
C LEU A 15 19.05 8.61 -19.03
N LYS A 16 19.92 9.11 -19.92
CA LYS A 16 21.36 9.21 -19.69
C LYS A 16 21.69 10.14 -18.52
N PHE A 17 20.96 11.23 -18.37
CA PHE A 17 21.13 12.14 -17.25
C PHE A 17 20.78 11.45 -15.93
N PHE A 18 19.57 10.88 -15.82
CA PHE A 18 19.10 10.28 -14.57
C PHE A 18 19.85 9.01 -14.17
N LEU A 19 20.38 8.25 -15.14
CA LEU A 19 21.27 7.11 -14.86
C LEU A 19 22.54 7.49 -14.09
N ASN A 20 23.03 8.72 -14.27
CA ASN A 20 24.20 9.23 -13.53
C ASN A 20 23.81 9.97 -12.25
N TYR A 21 22.62 10.56 -12.21
CA TYR A 21 22.13 11.34 -11.08
C TYR A 21 21.60 10.44 -9.94
N VAL A 22 20.81 9.41 -10.27
CA VAL A 22 20.20 8.51 -9.28
C VAL A 22 21.18 7.38 -8.96
N LYS A 23 21.48 7.18 -7.68
CA LYS A 23 22.34 6.08 -7.23
C LYS A 23 21.60 4.74 -7.34
N ASN A 24 22.20 3.76 -8.03
CA ASN A 24 21.65 2.41 -8.22
C ASN A 24 20.19 2.40 -8.74
N PRO A 25 19.92 3.01 -9.89
CA PRO A 25 18.55 3.16 -10.38
C PRO A 25 17.96 1.81 -10.84
N ILE A 26 16.66 1.64 -10.60
CA ILE A 26 15.86 0.61 -11.26
C ILE A 26 15.11 1.30 -12.40
N ILE A 27 15.27 0.78 -13.62
CA ILE A 27 14.53 1.27 -14.80
C ILE A 27 13.38 0.31 -15.07
N GLN A 28 12.18 0.87 -15.27
CA GLN A 28 10.99 0.12 -15.63
C GLN A 28 10.15 0.90 -16.64
N SER A 29 9.30 0.19 -17.37
CA SER A 29 8.30 0.81 -18.23
C SER A 29 7.36 1.69 -17.42
N PHE A 30 7.00 2.85 -17.96
CA PHE A 30 5.99 3.72 -17.36
C PHE A 30 4.60 3.10 -17.55
N ILE A 31 3.82 3.00 -16.48
CA ILE A 31 2.47 2.43 -16.49
C ILE A 31 1.50 3.54 -16.11
N GLU A 32 0.58 3.87 -17.01
CA GLU A 32 -0.54 4.77 -16.73
C GLU A 32 -1.73 3.99 -16.18
N GLY A 33 -2.48 4.59 -15.26
CA GLY A 33 -3.67 3.99 -14.69
C GLY A 33 -4.02 4.56 -13.31
N THR A 34 -4.99 3.93 -12.68
CA THR A 34 -5.43 4.28 -11.33
C THR A 34 -4.50 3.64 -10.30
N GLU A 35 -3.94 4.45 -9.42
CA GLU A 35 -3.04 3.97 -8.36
C GLU A 35 -3.84 3.52 -7.13
N TYR A 36 -3.53 2.31 -6.67
CA TYR A 36 -4.09 1.72 -5.46
C TYR A 36 -2.98 1.42 -4.44
N THR A 37 -3.34 1.55 -3.17
CA THR A 37 -2.57 1.01 -2.05
C THR A 37 -3.42 -0.03 -1.33
N ILE A 38 -2.89 -1.23 -1.13
CA ILE A 38 -3.49 -2.29 -0.34
C ILE A 38 -2.76 -2.32 1.00
N ASP A 39 -3.48 -2.03 2.07
CA ASP A 39 -2.98 -2.36 3.40
C ASP A 39 -3.26 -3.83 3.67
N VAL A 40 -2.20 -4.54 4.02
CA VAL A 40 -2.22 -5.96 4.33
C VAL A 40 -1.84 -6.11 5.79
N LEU A 41 -2.58 -6.96 6.50
CA LEU A 41 -2.13 -7.47 7.79
C LEU A 41 -1.97 -8.99 7.68
N LEU A 42 -0.77 -9.47 7.99
CA LEU A 42 -0.47 -10.88 8.11
C LEU A 42 -0.27 -11.25 9.59
N ASP A 43 -0.57 -12.49 9.94
CA ASP A 43 -0.21 -13.04 11.25
C ASP A 43 1.29 -13.41 11.34
N LEU A 44 1.69 -14.01 12.46
CA LEU A 44 3.08 -14.43 12.70
C LEU A 44 3.53 -15.62 11.84
N ASP A 45 2.56 -16.36 11.27
CA ASP A 45 2.76 -17.48 10.34
C ASP A 45 2.50 -17.06 8.88
N ALA A 46 2.48 -15.75 8.62
CA ALA A 46 2.22 -15.11 7.33
C ALA A 46 0.79 -15.31 6.78
N ASN A 47 -0.17 -15.86 7.53
CA ASN A 47 -1.54 -15.99 7.06
C ASN A 47 -2.21 -14.61 6.95
N ILE A 48 -3.08 -14.47 5.95
CA ILE A 48 -3.74 -13.19 5.67
C ILE A 48 -4.85 -12.94 6.68
N ILE A 49 -4.69 -11.90 7.51
CA ILE A 49 -5.74 -11.39 8.40
C ILE A 49 -6.64 -10.42 7.64
N SER A 50 -6.08 -9.46 6.91
CA SER A 50 -6.87 -8.47 6.17
C SER A 50 -6.17 -7.97 4.90
N LEU A 51 -6.97 -7.58 3.91
CA LEU A 51 -6.55 -6.90 2.68
C LEU A 51 -7.52 -5.76 2.40
N VAL A 52 -7.07 -4.51 2.53
CA VAL A 52 -7.90 -3.32 2.33
C VAL A 52 -7.36 -2.49 1.15
N PRO A 53 -7.92 -2.64 -0.06
CA PRO A 53 -7.56 -1.81 -1.19
C PRO A 53 -8.10 -0.39 -1.02
N ARG A 54 -7.27 0.59 -1.37
CA ARG A 54 -7.63 2.00 -1.38
C ARG A 54 -7.14 2.66 -2.65
N VAL A 55 -8.03 3.36 -3.33
CA VAL A 55 -7.64 4.25 -4.43
C VAL A 55 -6.94 5.48 -3.87
N ARG A 56 -5.86 5.92 -4.52
CA ARG A 56 -5.17 7.18 -4.19
C ARG A 56 -5.76 8.27 -5.08
N ILE A 57 -6.56 9.15 -4.48
CA ILE A 57 -7.24 10.23 -5.22
C ILE A 57 -6.31 11.43 -5.35
N GLU A 58 -5.60 11.76 -4.28
CA GLU A 58 -4.67 12.89 -4.25
C GLU A 58 -3.48 12.56 -3.33
N VAL A 59 -2.28 12.89 -3.82
CA VAL A 59 -1.01 12.69 -3.12
C VAL A 59 -0.31 14.04 -3.01
N ARG A 60 0.05 14.44 -1.80
CA ARG A 60 0.79 15.65 -1.48
C ARG A 60 2.09 15.26 -0.79
N SER A 61 3.23 15.67 -1.35
CA SER A 61 4.57 15.42 -0.78
C SER A 61 4.87 13.92 -0.51
N GLY A 62 4.43 13.03 -1.40
CA GLY A 62 4.63 11.59 -1.25
C GLY A 62 3.64 10.90 -0.30
N GLU A 63 2.76 11.65 0.36
CA GLU A 63 1.71 11.11 1.22
C GLU A 63 0.30 11.33 0.65
N VAL A 64 -0.63 10.45 1.01
CA VAL A 64 -2.03 10.51 0.54
C VAL A 64 -2.79 11.62 1.28
N SER A 65 -3.25 12.65 0.60
CA SER A 65 -4.15 13.67 1.19
C SER A 65 -5.61 13.26 1.04
N LYS A 66 -5.97 12.56 -0.05
CA LYS A 66 -7.32 12.04 -0.31
C LYS A 66 -7.27 10.60 -0.81
N SER A 67 -8.09 9.74 -0.22
CA SER A 67 -8.18 8.33 -0.62
C SER A 67 -9.52 7.75 -0.26
N ARG A 68 -9.89 6.66 -0.95
CA ARG A 68 -11.14 5.95 -0.72
C ARG A 68 -10.89 4.46 -0.65
N VAL A 69 -11.47 3.81 0.34
CA VAL A 69 -11.53 2.34 0.41
C VAL A 69 -12.44 1.86 -0.72
N GLU A 70 -11.94 0.93 -1.53
CA GLU A 70 -12.71 0.32 -2.60
C GLU A 70 -12.65 -1.20 -2.48
N LYS A 71 -13.81 -1.85 -2.45
CA LYS A 71 -13.90 -3.31 -2.41
C LYS A 71 -13.68 -3.90 -3.79
N ASN A 72 -12.44 -3.79 -4.28
CA ASN A 72 -12.05 -4.32 -5.57
C ASN A 72 -11.60 -5.79 -5.45
N ILE A 73 -12.50 -6.72 -5.75
CA ILE A 73 -12.25 -8.17 -5.63
C ILE A 73 -11.08 -8.66 -6.50
N LYS A 74 -10.83 -8.03 -7.65
CA LYS A 74 -9.72 -8.41 -8.54
C LYS A 74 -8.38 -8.07 -7.88
N ILE A 75 -8.27 -6.89 -7.28
CA ILE A 75 -7.06 -6.47 -6.54
C ILE A 75 -6.83 -7.36 -5.33
N ILE A 76 -7.89 -7.68 -4.57
CA ILE A 76 -7.81 -8.57 -3.40
C ILE A 76 -7.23 -9.93 -3.81
N LYS A 77 -7.84 -10.59 -4.82
CA LYS A 77 -7.37 -11.89 -5.30
C LYS A 77 -5.94 -11.86 -5.82
N LYS A 78 -5.59 -10.82 -6.58
CA LYS A 78 -4.22 -10.67 -7.09
C LYS A 78 -3.21 -10.47 -5.97
N THR A 79 -3.61 -9.79 -4.90
CA THR A 79 -2.77 -9.57 -3.72
C THR A 79 -2.60 -10.84 -2.90
N GLU A 80 -3.63 -11.68 -2.78
CA GLU A 80 -3.52 -13.03 -2.19
C GLU A 80 -2.49 -13.87 -2.96
N GLU A 81 -2.59 -13.94 -4.30
CA GLU A 81 -1.64 -14.67 -5.14
C GLU A 81 -0.20 -14.15 -4.97
N LEU A 82 -0.03 -12.84 -4.79
CA LEU A 82 1.28 -12.23 -4.54
C LEU A 82 1.83 -12.66 -3.19
N ILE A 83 1.03 -12.58 -2.12
CA ILE A 83 1.43 -12.98 -0.76
C ILE A 83 1.82 -14.45 -0.73
N GLU A 84 1.05 -15.34 -1.35
CA GLU A 84 1.36 -16.78 -1.43
C GLU A 84 2.68 -17.07 -2.16
N LYS A 85 3.07 -16.23 -3.12
CA LYS A 85 4.39 -16.31 -3.74
C LYS A 85 5.47 -15.80 -2.80
N LEU A 86 5.28 -14.64 -2.17
CA LEU A 86 6.25 -14.02 -1.28
C LEU A 86 6.61 -14.90 -0.07
N LYS A 87 5.61 -15.59 0.51
CA LYS A 87 5.80 -16.57 1.60
C LYS A 87 6.87 -17.62 1.30
N LYS A 88 7.02 -18.01 0.03
CA LYS A 88 7.99 -19.04 -0.38
C LYS A 88 9.42 -18.54 -0.41
N TYR A 89 9.63 -17.22 -0.46
CA TYR A 89 10.94 -16.60 -0.66
C TYR A 89 11.44 -15.82 0.55
N GLY A 90 10.63 -15.61 1.58
CA GLY A 90 11.07 -14.90 2.78
C GLY A 90 10.04 -14.84 3.91
N ASP A 91 10.48 -14.30 5.04
CA ASP A 91 9.67 -14.07 6.23
C ASP A 91 8.89 -12.75 6.08
N ILE A 92 7.65 -12.85 5.61
CA ILE A 92 6.70 -11.72 5.54
C ILE A 92 5.62 -11.87 6.61
N LYS A 93 5.58 -10.95 7.56
CA LYS A 93 4.63 -10.98 8.69
C LYS A 93 4.24 -9.58 9.13
N GLY A 94 3.12 -9.48 9.85
CA GLY A 94 2.60 -8.21 10.32
C GLY A 94 2.14 -7.30 9.16
N PRO A 95 2.24 -5.97 9.31
CA PRO A 95 1.69 -5.04 8.34
C PRO A 95 2.55 -4.89 7.09
N LEU A 96 1.92 -4.96 5.93
CA LEU A 96 2.53 -4.63 4.64
C LEU A 96 1.69 -3.54 3.94
N THR A 97 2.36 -2.67 3.21
CA THR A 97 1.74 -1.72 2.29
C THR A 97 2.15 -2.08 0.88
N ILE A 98 1.21 -2.55 0.07
CA ILE A 98 1.46 -2.96 -1.32
C ILE A 98 0.83 -1.92 -2.25
N GLN A 99 1.55 -1.46 -3.25
CA GLN A 99 1.03 -0.53 -4.24
C GLN A 99 0.92 -1.18 -5.61
N CYS A 100 -0.15 -0.85 -6.33
CA CYS A 100 -0.33 -1.26 -7.70
C CYS A 100 -0.96 -0.15 -8.55
N ILE A 101 -0.73 -0.23 -9.85
CA ILE A 101 -1.43 0.57 -10.86
C ILE A 101 -2.38 -0.36 -11.61
N VAL A 102 -3.60 0.11 -11.82
CA VAL A 102 -4.65 -0.63 -12.53
C VAL A 102 -5.08 0.14 -13.77
N ASN A 103 -5.08 -0.53 -14.91
CA ASN A 103 -5.59 -0.03 -16.18
C ASN A 103 -6.30 -1.14 -16.97
N ASP A 104 -6.71 -0.85 -18.20
CA ASP A 104 -7.44 -1.79 -19.06
C ASP A 104 -6.67 -3.09 -19.35
N SER A 105 -5.33 -3.05 -19.27
CA SER A 105 -4.47 -4.23 -19.50
C SER A 105 -4.32 -5.11 -18.25
N GLY A 106 -4.57 -4.59 -17.05
CA GLY A 106 -4.50 -5.38 -15.82
C GLY A 106 -4.00 -4.64 -14.58
N ILE A 107 -3.45 -5.42 -13.64
CA ILE A 107 -2.95 -4.96 -12.34
C ILE A 107 -1.43 -5.14 -12.31
N TYR A 108 -0.72 -4.05 -12.03
CA TYR A 108 0.74 -4.01 -11.99
C TYR A 108 1.20 -3.62 -10.58
N PHE A 109 1.84 -4.53 -9.87
CA PHE A 109 2.46 -4.21 -8.57
C PHE A 109 3.73 -3.39 -8.79
N ILE A 110 3.87 -2.29 -8.06
CA ILE A 110 4.98 -1.34 -8.23
C ILE A 110 5.84 -1.18 -6.98
N GLU A 111 5.29 -1.46 -5.80
CA GLU A 111 6.01 -1.26 -4.54
C GLU A 111 5.45 -2.19 -3.46
N ILE A 112 6.32 -2.71 -2.60
CA ILE A 112 5.96 -3.42 -1.37
C ILE A 112 6.79 -2.83 -0.24
N ASN A 113 6.13 -2.39 0.82
CA ASN A 113 6.77 -1.90 2.04
C ASN A 113 6.33 -2.74 3.24
N CYS A 114 7.27 -3.36 3.95
CA CYS A 114 6.99 -4.17 5.13
C CYS A 114 6.78 -3.30 6.40
N ARG A 115 5.77 -2.43 6.37
CA ARG A 115 5.38 -1.51 7.46
C ARG A 115 3.99 -0.94 7.21
N PHE A 116 3.48 -0.19 8.18
CA PHE A 116 2.32 0.68 7.98
C PHE A 116 2.60 1.80 6.96
N GLY A 117 1.63 2.07 6.10
CA GLY A 117 1.60 3.22 5.21
C GLY A 117 0.92 4.41 5.87
N GLY A 118 1.25 5.63 5.43
CA GLY A 118 0.65 6.86 6.01
C GLY A 118 -0.87 6.96 5.82
N GLY A 119 -1.44 6.22 4.87
CA GLY A 119 -2.89 6.16 4.66
C GLY A 119 -3.63 5.22 5.64
N VAL A 120 -2.91 4.35 6.38
CA VAL A 120 -3.50 3.25 7.18
C VAL A 120 -4.63 3.64 8.15
N PRO A 121 -4.71 4.86 8.70
CA PRO A 121 -5.86 5.26 9.51
C PRO A 121 -7.22 5.07 8.80
N LEU A 122 -7.29 5.27 7.48
CA LEU A 122 -8.51 5.00 6.72
C LEU A 122 -8.91 3.51 6.78
N SER A 123 -7.95 2.58 6.81
CA SER A 123 -8.25 1.16 6.96
C SER A 123 -8.76 0.84 8.37
N PHE A 124 -8.27 1.54 9.40
CA PHE A 124 -8.80 1.41 10.76
C PHE A 124 -10.25 1.86 10.84
N GLU A 125 -10.53 3.07 10.35
CA GLU A 125 -11.88 3.65 10.32
C GLU A 125 -12.86 2.85 9.45
N SER A 126 -12.36 2.14 8.43
CA SER A 126 -13.18 1.23 7.62
C SER A 126 -13.72 0.02 8.39
N GLY A 127 -13.23 -0.20 9.62
CA GLY A 127 -13.69 -1.26 10.52
C GLY A 127 -12.65 -2.35 10.77
N ILE A 128 -11.38 -2.14 10.42
CA ILE A 128 -10.31 -3.12 10.64
C ILE A 128 -9.42 -2.68 11.80
N ASP A 129 -9.73 -3.17 13.00
CA ASP A 129 -9.01 -2.84 14.24
C ASP A 129 -7.67 -3.57 14.36
N TYR A 130 -6.64 -3.01 13.72
CA TYR A 130 -5.28 -3.57 13.77
C TYR A 130 -4.73 -3.63 15.19
N GLY A 131 -5.11 -2.71 16.08
CA GLY A 131 -4.65 -2.72 17.48
C GLY A 131 -5.10 -3.97 18.20
N ASN A 132 -6.38 -4.30 18.11
CA ASN A 132 -6.93 -5.52 18.67
C ASN A 132 -6.33 -6.78 18.01
N TYR A 133 -6.16 -6.81 16.70
CA TYR A 133 -5.56 -7.97 16.03
C TYR A 133 -4.09 -8.18 16.41
N ILE A 134 -3.31 -7.11 16.55
CA ILE A 134 -1.93 -7.21 17.02
C ILE A 134 -1.87 -7.71 18.46
N LYS A 135 -2.78 -7.25 19.33
CA LYS A 135 -2.91 -7.78 20.69
C LYS A 135 -3.24 -9.29 20.67
N LYS A 136 -4.21 -9.71 19.86
CA LYS A 136 -4.58 -11.13 19.73
C LYS A 136 -3.42 -12.00 19.25
N MET A 137 -2.63 -11.51 18.29
CA MET A 137 -1.41 -12.19 17.85
C MET A 137 -0.41 -12.35 18.99
N TYR A 138 -0.22 -11.29 19.79
CA TYR A 138 0.67 -11.32 20.95
C TYR A 138 0.21 -12.32 22.01
N ASP A 139 -1.10 -12.42 22.23
CA ASP A 139 -1.71 -13.34 23.21
C ASP A 139 -1.81 -14.79 22.69
N GLY A 140 -1.43 -15.06 21.43
CA GLY A 140 -1.50 -16.39 20.82
C GLY A 140 -2.93 -16.83 20.45
N GLU A 141 -3.87 -15.89 20.34
CA GLU A 141 -5.23 -16.17 19.90
C GLU A 141 -5.30 -16.43 18.39
N SER A 142 -6.18 -17.35 17.98
CA SER A 142 -6.49 -17.55 16.55
C SER A 142 -7.26 -16.36 15.99
N ILE A 143 -6.83 -15.84 14.85
CA ILE A 143 -7.47 -14.72 14.17
C ILE A 143 -8.06 -15.20 12.85
N GLU A 144 -9.38 -15.03 12.71
CA GLU A 144 -10.04 -15.27 11.43
C GLU A 144 -9.78 -14.12 10.46
N ARG A 145 -9.76 -14.47 9.17
CA ARG A 145 -9.61 -13.50 8.10
C ARG A 145 -10.82 -12.59 8.00
N ILE A 146 -10.58 -11.28 7.97
CA ILE A 146 -11.64 -10.27 7.87
C ILE A 146 -11.75 -9.78 6.43
N TYR A 147 -12.96 -9.89 5.89
CA TYR A 147 -13.31 -9.42 4.54
C TYR A 147 -14.29 -8.24 4.54
N ASN A 148 -14.80 -7.87 5.72
CA ASN A 148 -15.82 -6.85 5.84
C ASN A 148 -15.21 -5.54 6.32
N PHE A 149 -15.24 -4.54 5.45
CA PHE A 149 -14.86 -3.17 5.72
C PHE A 149 -15.80 -2.25 4.96
N LYS A 150 -15.98 -1.04 5.47
CA LYS A 150 -16.80 0.01 4.87
C LYS A 150 -16.01 0.74 3.79
N GLU A 151 -16.67 1.07 2.68
CA GLU A 151 -16.10 1.93 1.65
C GLU A 151 -16.20 3.39 2.10
N LEU A 152 -15.15 3.90 2.75
CA LEU A 152 -15.05 5.27 3.26
C LEU A 152 -14.11 6.10 2.40
N THR A 153 -14.33 7.42 2.37
CA THR A 153 -13.40 8.38 1.78
C THR A 153 -12.75 9.20 2.89
N MET A 154 -11.43 9.23 2.91
CA MET A 154 -10.63 10.07 3.81
C MET A 154 -10.18 11.33 3.07
N ILE A 155 -10.31 12.47 3.73
CA ILE A 155 -9.74 13.76 3.34
C ILE A 155 -8.95 14.27 4.54
N ARG A 156 -7.63 14.42 4.39
CA ARG A 156 -6.74 14.96 5.42
C ARG A 156 -6.51 16.45 5.19
N TYR A 157 -6.48 17.22 6.27
CA TYR A 157 -6.11 18.63 6.27
C TYR A 157 -5.30 18.94 7.52
N ASP A 158 -4.46 19.97 7.42
CA ASP A 158 -3.64 20.46 8.53
C ASP A 158 -4.45 21.50 9.33
N PHE A 159 -4.34 21.48 10.66
CA PHE A 159 -4.94 22.50 11.53
C PHE A 159 -3.89 23.06 12.49
N ALA A 160 -3.95 24.37 12.76
CA ALA A 160 -3.01 25.03 13.67
C ALA A 160 -3.46 24.87 15.12
N VAL A 161 -2.54 24.43 15.98
CA VAL A 161 -2.73 24.37 17.44
C VAL A 161 -1.90 25.48 18.07
N TYR A 162 -2.49 26.22 19.01
CA TYR A 162 -1.85 27.33 19.72
C TYR A 162 -1.79 26.99 21.21
N GLU A 163 -0.61 27.14 21.82
CA GLU A 163 -0.35 26.89 23.23
C GLU A 163 0.39 28.11 23.82
N GLU A 164 0.18 28.39 25.11
CA GLU A 164 0.84 29.47 25.87
C GLU A 164 2.20 29.03 26.45
#